data_AF-A4FEW3-F1
#
_entry.id   AF-A4FEW3-F1
#
_cell.length_a   1.000
_cell.length_b   1.000
_cell.length_c   1.000
_cell.angle_alpha   90.00
_cell.angle_beta   90.00
_cell.angle_gamma   90.00
#
_symmetry.space_group_name_H-M   'P 1'
#
loop_
_entity.id
_entity.type
_entity.pdbx_description
1 polymer ?
#
loop_
_entity_poly.entity_id
_entity_poly.type
_entity_poly.pdbx_seq_one_letter_code
_entity_poly.pdbx_strand_id
1 'polypeptide(L)'
;MTERREVRGDLGTVPAPSPGASEWLHRRRLERKLHDGPALRLAALSLRLGVCSHRARDEQLVHECLAGAQDELHAVLQELREVASQIYPPVLATAGLGVALEAMAERFGMPLSVRAPAERFSAEVEAAAYFEVAESVARLSDDAVALEVAIDRVGDELVLDIAAQRKEGAERGPDDVITVRMPCE
;
A
#
# COMPACT_ATOMS: atom_id res chain seq x y z
N MET A 1 -60.43 -8.58 4.41
CA MET A 1 -60.10 -7.26 3.87
C MET A 1 -59.07 -6.62 4.78
N THR A 2 -57.80 -7.01 4.64
CA THR A 2 -56.66 -6.25 5.17
C THR A 2 -55.45 -6.59 4.29
N GLU A 3 -55.17 -5.68 3.37
CA GLU A 3 -54.12 -5.76 2.37
C GLU A 3 -52.76 -5.50 3.04
N ARG A 4 -51.91 -6.53 3.08
CA ARG A 4 -50.58 -6.45 3.70
C ARG A 4 -49.60 -5.96 2.64
N ARG A 5 -49.39 -4.64 2.60
CA ARG A 5 -48.50 -3.94 1.66
C ARG A 5 -47.04 -4.30 1.95
N GLU A 6 -46.44 -5.15 1.13
CA GLU A 6 -45.00 -5.40 1.13
C GLU A 6 -44.26 -4.17 0.62
N VAL A 7 -43.58 -3.46 1.52
CA VAL A 7 -42.59 -2.42 1.17
C VAL A 7 -41.28 -3.15 0.92
N ARG A 8 -41.06 -3.56 -0.34
CA ARG A 8 -39.76 -4.02 -0.81
C ARG A 8 -38.85 -2.79 -0.92
N GLY A 9 -38.05 -2.55 0.12
CA GLY A 9 -37.02 -1.53 0.12
C GLY A 9 -36.00 -1.86 -0.96
N ASP A 10 -35.97 -1.02 -1.99
CA ASP A 10 -34.94 -0.99 -3.01
C ASP A 10 -33.64 -0.58 -2.32
N LEU A 11 -32.78 -1.55 -2.01
CA LEU A 11 -31.41 -1.29 -1.58
C LEU A 11 -30.68 -0.73 -2.80
N GLY A 12 -30.84 0.57 -3.01
CA GLY A 12 -30.19 1.32 -4.06
C GLY A 12 -28.72 0.95 -4.09
N THR A 13 -28.28 0.38 -5.21
CA THR A 13 -26.87 0.19 -5.53
C THR A 13 -26.16 1.51 -5.27
N VAL A 14 -25.34 1.57 -4.22
CA VAL A 14 -24.49 2.73 -3.98
C VAL A 14 -23.58 2.84 -5.19
N PRO A 15 -23.72 3.89 -6.03
CA PRO A 15 -22.85 4.03 -7.18
C PRO A 15 -21.42 4.11 -6.68
N ALA A 16 -20.50 3.37 -7.33
CA ALA A 16 -19.09 3.44 -7.03
C ALA A 16 -18.67 4.93 -7.00
N PRO A 17 -17.86 5.35 -6.01
CA PRO A 17 -17.47 6.75 -5.89
C PRO A 17 -16.87 7.23 -7.21
N SER A 18 -17.22 8.45 -7.62
CA SER A 18 -16.61 9.06 -8.81
C SER A 18 -15.08 9.02 -8.69
N PRO A 19 -14.32 8.89 -9.80
CA PRO A 19 -12.87 8.72 -9.76
C PRO A 19 -12.15 9.73 -8.83
N GLY A 20 -12.61 10.99 -8.81
CA GLY A 20 -12.07 12.04 -7.93
C GLY A 20 -12.42 11.91 -6.44
N ALA A 21 -13.54 11.26 -6.08
CA ALA A 21 -13.91 11.04 -4.69
C ALA A 21 -13.05 9.95 -4.01
N SER A 22 -12.65 8.91 -4.77
CA SER A 22 -11.73 7.88 -4.28
C SER A 22 -10.34 8.46 -3.98
N GLU A 23 -9.80 9.28 -4.88
CA GLU A 23 -8.51 9.92 -4.68
C GLU A 23 -8.51 10.91 -3.50
N TRP A 24 -9.56 11.72 -3.35
CA TRP A 24 -9.70 12.60 -2.19
C TRP A 24 -9.74 11.83 -0.87
N LEU A 25 -10.51 10.73 -0.81
CA LEU A 25 -10.57 9.88 0.38
C LEU A 25 -9.21 9.22 0.67
N HIS A 26 -8.48 8.81 -0.36
CA HIS A 26 -7.13 8.26 -0.22
C HIS A 26 -6.16 9.29 0.38
N ARG A 27 -6.09 10.49 -0.22
CA ARG A 27 -5.26 11.60 0.30
C ARG A 27 -5.64 11.99 1.73
N ARG A 28 -6.93 12.08 2.04
CA ARG A 28 -7.42 12.40 3.39
C ARG A 28 -7.06 11.32 4.41
N ARG A 29 -7.07 10.04 4.00
CA ARG A 29 -6.61 8.93 4.86
C ARG A 29 -5.10 9.00 5.10
N LEU A 30 -4.29 9.29 4.08
CA LEU A 30 -2.85 9.48 4.24
C LEU A 30 -2.53 10.64 5.18
N GLU A 31 -3.17 11.79 4.98
CA GLU A 31 -3.05 12.97 5.84
C GLU A 31 -3.35 12.61 7.31
N ARG A 32 -4.47 11.93 7.56
CA ARG A 32 -4.82 11.51 8.92
C ARG A 32 -3.85 10.49 9.49
N LYS A 33 -3.38 9.51 8.71
CA LYS A 33 -2.36 8.56 9.18
C LYS A 33 -1.07 9.28 9.59
N LEU A 34 -0.60 10.26 8.80
CA LEU A 34 0.59 11.05 9.15
C LEU A 34 0.37 11.90 10.42
N HIS A 35 -0.80 12.52 10.53
CA HIS A 35 -1.10 13.45 11.59
C HIS A 35 -1.43 12.75 12.92
N ASP A 36 -2.35 11.79 12.90
CA ASP A 36 -2.87 11.13 14.11
C ASP A 36 -1.85 10.13 14.69
N GLY A 37 -0.95 9.56 13.88
CA GLY A 37 0.06 8.60 14.34
C GLY A 37 1.43 9.26 14.62
N PRO A 38 2.31 9.38 13.60
CA PRO A 38 3.66 9.89 13.76
C PRO A 38 3.76 11.28 14.39
N ALA A 39 2.94 12.24 13.95
CA ALA A 39 3.08 13.63 14.42
C ALA A 39 2.72 13.79 15.90
N LEU A 40 1.65 13.15 16.37
CA LEU A 40 1.29 13.17 17.80
C LEU A 40 2.36 12.49 18.67
N ARG A 41 2.89 11.34 18.23
CA ARG A 41 3.94 10.61 18.94
C ARG A 41 5.25 11.39 19.03
N LEU A 42 5.66 12.06 17.94
CA LEU A 42 6.84 12.93 17.94
C LEU A 42 6.67 14.16 18.85
N ALA A 43 5.47 14.74 18.91
CA ALA A 43 5.17 15.83 19.83
C ALA A 43 5.29 15.37 21.29
N ALA A 44 4.72 14.21 21.62
CA ALA A 44 4.82 13.60 22.95
C ALA A 44 6.28 13.23 23.30
N LEU A 45 7.04 12.70 22.35
CA LEU A 45 8.46 12.38 22.50
C LEU A 45 9.28 13.64 22.80
N SER A 46 9.03 14.74 22.08
CA SER A 46 9.70 16.02 22.30
C SER A 46 9.47 16.56 23.71
N LEU A 47 8.24 16.46 24.23
CA LEU A 47 7.92 16.84 25.60
C LEU A 47 8.63 15.94 26.63
N ARG A 48 8.62 14.62 26.42
CA ARG A 48 9.32 13.65 27.29
C ARG A 48 10.82 13.96 27.36
N LEU A 49 11.46 14.19 26.23
CA LEU A 49 12.88 14.56 26.17
C LEU A 49 13.17 15.86 26.92
N GLY A 50 12.28 16.86 26.83
CA GLY A 50 12.39 18.09 27.62
C GLY A 50 12.34 17.85 29.13
N VAL A 51 11.44 16.99 29.60
CA VAL A 51 11.36 16.60 31.03
C VAL A 51 12.61 15.85 31.47
N CYS A 52 13.10 14.91 30.65
CA CYS A 52 14.32 14.16 30.94
C CYS A 52 15.54 15.09 31.01
N SER A 53 15.64 16.08 30.12
CA SER A 53 16.71 17.09 30.15
C SER A 53 16.72 17.90 31.46
N HIS A 54 15.54 18.19 32.05
CA HIS A 54 15.47 18.86 33.35
C HIS A 54 15.87 17.97 34.53
N ARG A 55 15.87 16.65 34.36
CA ARG A 55 16.24 15.66 35.38
C ARG A 55 17.63 15.07 35.17
N ALA A 56 18.48 15.71 34.35
CA ALA A 56 19.78 15.21 33.91
C ALA A 56 20.85 14.98 35.00
N ARG A 57 20.50 15.13 36.28
CA ARG A 57 21.38 14.85 37.42
C ARG A 57 21.37 13.37 37.83
N ASP A 58 20.37 12.62 37.37
CA ASP A 58 20.26 11.18 37.61
C ASP A 58 20.61 10.45 36.30
N GLU A 59 21.80 9.86 36.28
CA GLU A 59 22.36 9.18 35.11
C GLU A 59 21.51 7.98 34.67
N GLN A 60 20.95 7.22 35.62
CA GLN A 60 20.12 6.06 35.31
C GLN A 60 18.80 6.48 34.69
N LEU A 61 18.14 7.50 35.24
CA LEU A 61 16.92 8.07 34.64
C LEU A 61 17.18 8.64 33.23
N VAL A 62 18.34 9.26 33.00
CA VAL A 62 18.72 9.75 31.67
C VAL A 62 18.89 8.60 30.68
N HIS A 63 19.55 7.52 31.08
CA HIS A 63 19.73 6.34 30.24
C HIS A 63 18.39 5.70 29.86
N GLU A 64 17.49 5.51 30.84
CA GLU A 64 16.15 4.95 30.59
C GLU A 64 15.31 5.86 29.67
N CYS A 65 15.37 7.17 29.90
CA CYS A 65 14.73 8.17 29.03
C CYS A 65 15.24 8.09 27.58
N LEU A 66 16.55 7.99 27.38
CA LEU A 66 17.16 7.93 26.05
C LEU A 66 16.83 6.61 25.33
N ALA A 67 16.89 5.47 26.02
CA ALA A 67 16.52 4.18 25.45
C ALA A 67 15.05 4.18 24.99
N GLY A 68 14.13 4.60 25.86
CA GLY A 68 12.71 4.68 25.50
C GLY A 68 12.43 5.70 24.38
N ALA A 69 13.23 6.76 24.28
CA ALA A 69 13.13 7.72 23.19
C ALA A 69 13.62 7.14 21.86
N GLN A 70 14.70 6.35 21.87
CA GLN A 70 15.21 5.69 20.68
C GLN A 70 14.23 4.66 20.14
N ASP A 71 13.62 3.85 21.02
CA ASP A 71 12.60 2.86 20.64
C ASP A 71 11.37 3.53 20.02
N GLU A 72 10.88 4.61 20.65
CA GLU A 72 9.73 5.38 20.15
C GLU A 72 10.03 6.02 18.80
N LEU A 73 11.21 6.62 18.64
CA LEU A 73 11.66 7.18 17.37
C LEU A 73 11.75 6.12 16.28
N HIS A 74 12.29 4.94 16.59
CA HIS A 74 12.37 3.84 15.64
C HIS A 74 10.99 3.41 15.17
N ALA A 75 10.05 3.22 16.11
CA ALA A 75 8.68 2.86 15.79
C ALA A 75 7.96 3.92 14.94
N VAL A 76 8.16 5.22 15.23
CA VAL A 76 7.61 6.30 14.41
C VAL A 76 8.22 6.30 13.00
N LEU A 77 9.52 6.07 12.86
CA LEU A 77 10.18 6.00 11.55
C LEU A 77 9.66 4.85 10.70
N GLN A 78 9.35 3.69 11.29
CA GLN A 78 8.74 2.57 10.56
C GLN A 78 7.34 2.95 10.06
N GLU A 79 6.51 3.54 10.92
CA GLU A 79 5.17 4.00 10.54
C GLU A 79 5.21 5.05 9.42
N LEU A 80 6.14 6.00 9.48
CA LEU A 80 6.35 6.97 8.40
C LEU A 80 6.78 6.32 7.09
N ARG A 81 7.60 5.26 7.13
CA ARG A 81 7.97 4.49 5.93
C ARG A 81 6.78 3.76 5.34
N GLU A 82 5.92 3.18 6.18
CA GLU A 82 4.67 2.56 5.72
C GLU A 82 3.76 3.57 5.02
N VAL A 83 3.66 4.80 5.55
CA VAL A 83 2.91 5.86 4.89
C VAL A 83 3.59 6.32 3.59
N ALA A 84 4.90 6.55 3.61
CA ALA A 84 5.65 6.95 2.42
C ALA A 84 5.53 5.92 1.29
N SER A 85 5.53 4.63 1.63
CA SER A 85 5.35 3.53 0.65
C SER A 85 4.01 3.54 -0.07
N GLN A 86 2.98 4.15 0.52
CA GLN A 86 1.68 4.35 -0.13
C GLN A 86 1.68 5.52 -1.13
N ILE A 87 2.67 6.42 -1.04
CA ILE A 87 2.81 7.60 -1.92
C ILE A 87 3.77 7.29 -3.07
N TYR A 88 4.98 6.83 -2.72
CA TYR A 88 5.98 6.36 -3.67
C TYR A 88 6.96 5.45 -2.93
N PRO A 89 7.03 4.15 -3.25
CA PRO A 89 7.92 3.22 -2.54
C PRO A 89 9.39 3.63 -2.70
N PRO A 90 10.16 3.83 -1.62
CA PRO A 90 11.58 4.19 -1.74
C PRO A 90 12.41 3.14 -2.49
N VAL A 91 12.06 1.86 -2.33
CA VAL A 91 12.68 0.74 -3.05
C VAL A 91 12.50 0.84 -4.56
N LEU A 92 11.39 1.43 -5.03
CA LEU A 92 11.15 1.67 -6.45
C LEU A 92 12.14 2.70 -7.02
N ALA A 93 12.44 3.76 -6.26
CA ALA A 93 13.45 4.73 -6.65
C ALA A 93 14.84 4.08 -6.73
N THR A 94 15.23 3.33 -5.69
CA THR A 94 16.61 2.86 -5.54
C THR A 94 16.93 1.58 -6.31
N ALA A 95 15.97 0.65 -6.42
CA ALA A 95 16.19 -0.70 -6.93
C ALA A 95 15.32 -1.06 -8.15
N GLY A 96 14.32 -0.23 -8.47
CA GLY A 96 13.46 -0.41 -9.63
C GLY A 96 12.28 -1.35 -9.42
N LEU A 97 11.44 -1.44 -10.46
CA LEU A 97 10.14 -2.09 -10.41
C LEU A 97 10.19 -3.56 -9.97
N GLY A 98 11.08 -4.37 -10.53
CA GLY A 98 11.17 -5.80 -10.19
C GLY A 98 11.39 -6.04 -8.70
N VAL A 99 12.44 -5.42 -8.14
CA VAL A 99 12.78 -5.54 -6.71
C VAL A 99 11.69 -4.93 -5.83
N ALA A 100 11.06 -3.84 -6.26
CA ALA A 100 9.96 -3.23 -5.52
C ALA A 100 8.74 -4.16 -5.42
N LEU A 101 8.42 -4.89 -6.50
CA LEU A 101 7.33 -5.87 -6.51
C LEU A 101 7.67 -7.15 -5.73
N GLU A 102 8.93 -7.59 -5.73
CA GLU A 102 9.39 -8.67 -4.84
C GLU A 102 9.24 -8.28 -3.36
N ALA A 103 9.64 -7.06 -2.98
CA ALA A 103 9.43 -6.54 -1.64
C ALA A 103 7.94 -6.38 -1.29
N MET A 104 7.08 -6.11 -2.28
CA MET A 104 5.63 -6.14 -2.10
C MET A 104 5.14 -7.57 -1.85
N ALA A 105 5.64 -8.57 -2.60
CA ALA A 105 5.28 -9.97 -2.47
C ALA A 105 5.54 -10.50 -1.05
N GLU A 106 6.69 -10.16 -0.45
CA GLU A 106 7.03 -10.56 0.92
C GLU A 106 6.00 -10.09 1.97
N ARG A 107 5.27 -9.00 1.69
CA ARG A 107 4.25 -8.45 2.59
C ARG A 107 2.88 -9.09 2.39
N PHE A 108 2.62 -9.68 1.23
CA PHE A 108 1.36 -10.32 0.95
C PHE A 108 1.37 -11.75 1.47
N GLY A 109 0.33 -12.12 2.21
CA GLY A 109 0.18 -13.45 2.81
C GLY A 109 -0.12 -14.57 1.79
N MET A 110 0.19 -14.38 0.52
CA MET A 110 0.01 -15.33 -0.57
C MET A 110 1.23 -15.32 -1.50
N PRO A 111 1.56 -16.46 -2.16
CA PRO A 111 2.63 -16.51 -3.14
C PRO A 111 2.41 -15.49 -4.28
N LEU A 112 3.38 -14.60 -4.49
CA LEU A 112 3.47 -13.71 -5.64
C LEU A 112 4.81 -13.92 -6.36
N SER A 113 4.74 -14.32 -7.63
CA SER A 113 5.89 -14.49 -8.51
C SER A 113 6.01 -13.29 -9.45
N VAL A 114 7.22 -12.73 -9.57
CA VAL A 114 7.49 -11.56 -10.40
C VAL A 114 8.53 -11.93 -11.46
N ARG A 115 8.24 -11.62 -12.73
CA ARG A 115 9.19 -11.67 -13.83
C ARG A 115 9.29 -10.27 -14.43
N ALA A 116 10.47 -9.66 -14.33
CA ALA A 116 10.72 -8.34 -14.87
C ALA A 116 12.05 -8.31 -15.65
N PRO A 117 12.19 -7.44 -16.66
CA PRO A 117 13.45 -7.24 -17.33
C PRO A 117 14.46 -6.57 -16.38
N ALA A 118 15.76 -6.76 -16.67
CA ALA A 118 16.82 -6.08 -15.92
C ALA A 118 16.92 -4.58 -16.27
N GLU A 119 16.38 -4.18 -17.42
CA GLU A 119 16.35 -2.79 -17.88
C GLU A 119 15.31 -1.98 -17.10
N ARG A 120 15.62 -0.70 -16.84
CA ARG A 120 14.71 0.21 -16.16
C ARG A 120 13.79 0.96 -17.12
N PHE A 121 12.62 1.32 -16.60
CA PHE A 121 11.70 2.25 -17.25
C PHE A 121 11.83 3.63 -16.60
N SER A 122 11.10 4.62 -17.13
CA SER A 122 11.04 5.94 -16.49
C SER A 122 10.40 5.82 -15.10
N ALA A 123 10.75 6.73 -14.19
CA ALA A 123 10.26 6.68 -12.82
C ALA A 123 8.73 6.76 -12.73
N GLU A 124 8.08 7.45 -13.68
CA GLU A 124 6.64 7.60 -13.78
C GLU A 124 5.96 6.30 -14.22
N VAL A 125 6.53 5.62 -15.22
CA VAL A 125 6.02 4.35 -15.76
C VAL A 125 6.19 3.22 -14.75
N GLU A 126 7.33 3.16 -14.07
CA GLU A 126 7.54 2.19 -13.00
C GLU A 126 6.58 2.45 -11.82
N ALA A 127 6.27 3.71 -11.50
CA ALA A 127 5.29 4.04 -10.46
C ALA A 127 3.89 3.58 -10.85
N ALA A 128 3.46 3.88 -12.07
CA ALA A 128 2.17 3.46 -12.58
C ALA A 128 2.03 1.93 -12.54
N ALA A 129 3.04 1.20 -13.03
CA ALA A 129 3.05 -0.26 -13.00
C ALA A 129 3.00 -0.82 -11.58
N TYR A 130 3.81 -0.26 -10.66
CA TYR A 130 3.82 -0.68 -9.26
C TYR A 130 2.44 -0.50 -8.61
N PHE A 131 1.80 0.66 -8.80
CA PHE A 131 0.50 0.94 -8.19
C PHE A 131 -0.64 0.13 -8.83
N GLU A 132 -0.57 -0.17 -10.12
CA GLU A 132 -1.51 -1.06 -10.78
C GLU A 132 -1.46 -2.49 -10.21
N VAL A 133 -0.25 -3.01 -9.95
CA VAL A 133 -0.09 -4.29 -9.26
C VAL A 133 -0.63 -4.19 -7.83
N ALA A 134 -0.26 -3.15 -7.08
CA ALA A 134 -0.74 -2.97 -5.71
C ALA A 134 -2.27 -2.93 -5.61
N GLU A 135 -2.93 -2.24 -6.54
CA GLU A 135 -4.39 -2.15 -6.59
C GLU A 135 -5.01 -3.47 -7.02
N SER A 136 -4.42 -4.16 -8.01
CA SER A 136 -4.87 -5.49 -8.42
C SER A 136 -4.80 -6.48 -7.27
N VAL A 137 -3.72 -6.46 -6.47
CA VAL A 137 -3.61 -7.29 -5.27
C VAL A 137 -4.70 -6.92 -4.24
N ALA A 138 -4.95 -5.63 -4.02
CA ALA A 138 -6.00 -5.17 -3.10
C ALA A 138 -7.43 -5.53 -3.55
N ARG A 139 -7.63 -5.81 -4.85
CA ARG A 139 -8.91 -6.24 -5.43
C ARG A 139 -9.07 -7.77 -5.49
N LEU A 140 -8.04 -8.55 -5.16
CA LEU A 140 -8.12 -10.02 -5.21
C LEU A 140 -9.23 -10.56 -4.30
N SER A 141 -9.97 -11.54 -4.82
CA SER A 141 -10.98 -12.29 -4.04
C SER A 141 -10.34 -13.28 -3.08
N ASP A 142 -11.04 -13.64 -2.01
CA ASP A 142 -10.62 -14.64 -0.99
C ASP A 142 -10.28 -16.05 -1.55
N ASP A 143 -10.65 -16.34 -2.80
CA ASP A 143 -10.36 -17.59 -3.48
C ASP A 143 -9.06 -17.58 -4.29
N ALA A 144 -8.35 -16.44 -4.35
CA ALA A 144 -7.03 -16.35 -4.95
C ALA A 144 -5.98 -17.07 -4.08
N VAL A 145 -5.14 -17.90 -4.71
CA VAL A 145 -4.12 -18.72 -4.04
C VAL A 145 -2.70 -18.36 -4.46
N ALA A 146 -2.51 -17.76 -5.63
CA ALA A 146 -1.22 -17.23 -6.07
C ALA A 146 -1.45 -16.09 -7.05
N LEU A 147 -0.43 -15.24 -7.20
CA LEU A 147 -0.40 -14.16 -8.19
C LEU A 147 0.89 -14.28 -9.02
N GLU A 148 0.77 -14.13 -10.33
CA GLU A 148 1.89 -14.04 -11.25
C GLU A 148 1.88 -12.67 -11.91
N VAL A 149 3.03 -12.00 -11.89
CA VAL A 149 3.22 -10.71 -12.55
C VAL A 149 4.36 -10.85 -13.55
N ALA A 150 4.06 -10.59 -14.82
CA ALA A 150 5.05 -10.50 -15.89
C ALA A 150 5.11 -9.07 -16.41
N ILE A 151 6.31 -8.56 -16.53
CA ILE A 151 6.61 -7.24 -17.09
C ILE A 151 7.49 -7.48 -18.31
N ASP A 152 7.09 -6.92 -19.44
CA ASP A 152 7.83 -7.01 -20.69
C ASP A 152 7.91 -5.63 -21.35
N ARG A 153 8.99 -5.37 -22.07
CA ARG A 153 9.12 -4.20 -22.95
C ARG A 153 8.73 -4.60 -24.37
N VAL A 154 7.71 -3.97 -24.93
CA VAL A 154 7.28 -4.18 -26.31
C VAL A 154 7.37 -2.86 -27.06
N GLY A 155 8.45 -2.70 -27.83
CA GLY A 155 8.77 -1.41 -28.45
C GLY A 155 9.02 -0.35 -27.39
N ASP A 156 8.16 0.66 -27.37
CA ASP A 156 8.21 1.76 -26.39
C ASP A 156 7.09 1.69 -25.34
N GLU A 157 6.50 0.51 -25.17
CA GLU A 157 5.51 0.26 -24.12
C GLU A 157 6.05 -0.73 -23.09
N LEU A 158 5.71 -0.47 -21.83
CA LEU A 158 5.71 -1.48 -20.79
C LEU A 158 4.39 -2.25 -20.89
N VAL A 159 4.49 -3.57 -21.00
CA VAL A 159 3.35 -4.49 -20.91
C VAL A 159 3.41 -5.19 -19.56
N LEU A 160 2.34 -5.03 -18.78
CA LEU A 160 2.18 -5.60 -17.45
C LEU A 160 1.04 -6.63 -17.51
N ASP A 161 1.38 -7.89 -17.31
CA ASP A 161 0.43 -8.99 -17.20
C ASP A 161 0.33 -9.44 -15.75
N ILE A 162 -0.88 -9.40 -15.19
CA ILE A 162 -1.18 -9.82 -13.82
C ILE A 162 -2.17 -10.97 -13.89
N ALA A 163 -1.75 -12.17 -13.47
CA ALA A 163 -2.58 -13.37 -13.50
C ALA A 163 -2.80 -13.92 -12.09
N ALA A 164 -4.06 -14.03 -11.67
CA ALA A 164 -4.42 -14.63 -10.40
C ALA A 164 -4.75 -16.12 -10.57
N GLN A 165 -4.11 -16.97 -9.78
CA GLN A 165 -4.50 -18.38 -9.67
C GLN A 165 -5.55 -18.53 -8.57
N ARG A 166 -6.59 -19.34 -8.81
CA ARG A 166 -7.69 -19.59 -7.87
C ARG A 166 -7.70 -21.03 -7.35
N LYS A 167 -8.37 -21.27 -6.23
CA LYS A 167 -8.66 -22.61 -5.71
C LYS A 167 -9.39 -23.47 -6.77
N GLU A 168 -9.08 -24.77 -6.81
CA GLU A 168 -9.81 -25.73 -7.65
C GLU A 168 -11.32 -25.69 -7.36
N GLY A 169 -12.13 -25.56 -8.41
CA GLY A 169 -13.60 -25.47 -8.31
C GLY A 169 -14.18 -24.06 -8.32
N ALA A 170 -13.34 -23.01 -8.30
CA ALA A 170 -13.80 -21.64 -8.58
C ALA A 170 -14.08 -21.45 -10.09
N GLU A 171 -15.19 -20.79 -10.43
CA GLU A 171 -15.47 -20.42 -11.82
C GLU A 171 -14.43 -19.39 -12.31
N ARG A 172 -13.93 -19.58 -13.53
CA ARG A 172 -12.98 -18.67 -14.18
C ARG A 172 -13.69 -17.35 -14.45
N GLY A 173 -13.28 -16.29 -13.77
CA GLY A 173 -13.82 -14.95 -13.98
C GLY A 173 -13.16 -14.27 -15.18
N PRO A 174 -13.80 -13.26 -15.79
CA PRO A 174 -13.19 -12.43 -16.84
C PRO A 174 -11.95 -11.65 -16.35
N ASP A 175 -11.71 -11.56 -15.04
CA ASP A 175 -10.62 -10.80 -14.41
C ASP A 175 -9.39 -11.66 -14.01
N ASP A 176 -9.29 -12.91 -14.48
CA ASP A 176 -8.20 -13.81 -14.06
C ASP A 176 -6.83 -13.43 -14.66
N VAL A 177 -6.84 -12.64 -15.74
CA VAL A 177 -5.63 -12.04 -16.34
C VAL A 177 -5.92 -10.60 -16.72
N ILE A 178 -5.17 -9.67 -16.13
CA ILE A 178 -5.22 -8.24 -16.43
C ILE A 178 -3.95 -7.90 -17.21
N THR A 179 -4.10 -7.41 -18.43
CA THR A 179 -3.00 -6.87 -19.24
C THR A 179 -3.13 -5.37 -19.31
N VAL A 180 -2.13 -4.65 -18.82
CA VAL A 180 -2.04 -3.18 -18.89
C VAL A 180 -0.85 -2.80 -19.76
N ARG A 181 -1.06 -1.83 -20.65
CA ARG A 181 0.00 -1.24 -21.47
C ARG A 181 0.24 0.19 -21.05
N MET A 182 1.49 0.53 -20.81
CA MET A 182 1.91 1.86 -20.38
C MET A 182 2.96 2.39 -21.38
N PRO A 183 2.75 3.56 -22.00
CA PRO A 183 3.77 4.17 -22.85
C PRO A 183 4.99 4.55 -22.00
N CYS A 184 6.19 4.43 -22.56
CA CYS A 184 7.43 4.76 -21.85
C CYS A 184 7.77 6.26 -21.82
N GLU A 185 7.10 7.07 -22.67
CA GLU A 185 7.25 8.53 -22.80
C GLU A 185 6.44 9.35 -21.79
#